data_AF-A0A2K2VRR1-F1
#
_entry.id   AF-A0A2K2VRR1-F1
#
_cell.length_a   1.000
_cell.length_b   1.000
_cell.length_c   1.000
_cell.angle_alpha   90.00
_cell.angle_beta   90.00
_cell.angle_gamma   90.00
#
_symmetry.space_group_name_H-M   'P 1'
#
loop_
_entity.id
_entity.type
_entity.pdbx_description
1 polymer ?
#
loop_
_entity_poly.entity_id
_entity_poly.type
_entity_poly.pdbx_seq_one_letter_code
_entity_poly.pdbx_strand_id
1 'polypeptide(L)'
;MGTTDSNGSPKKSSKLTSLGKRIILVLLVFLLIWPLTVGIYWLVYRGYTLIDPARFPELDSAVQSVLNQTTPESDEPHKGAALSAAVRNRLQEEMSSPFGWSVNDLWISPTRWLDNRANRQRGTIFATRMLMNFYPTHLAKYGAADAENPQLKEAREKRFAFTEDSWWFPSTESAYRKGIVLLNKYEADLLENRAVFNMRSDDIYDLLVFITGKQFLDQPLGLLIQTNAEVPYFELDDRIYYTQGVVLVLRDFLTVLFHLYPEIGEKGGIENIRIAMRDLHQICTFDPPIVLRGSHDSVMADHRGKMARYLISARERLNDVAQSIRR
;
A
#
# COMPACT_ATOMS: atom_id res chain seq x y z
N MET A 1 -65.00 70.70 -2.10
CA MET A 1 -63.96 71.59 -1.58
C MET A 1 -63.05 70.75 -0.70
N GLY A 2 -61.77 70.62 -1.06
CA GLY A 2 -60.70 69.99 -0.25
C GLY A 2 -60.66 68.46 -0.31
N THR A 3 -59.77 67.80 -1.07
CA THR A 3 -58.31 67.57 -0.83
C THR A 3 -58.06 66.40 0.15
N THR A 4 -57.44 65.30 -0.33
CA THR A 4 -56.04 64.87 -0.04
C THR A 4 -55.97 63.88 1.14
N ASP A 5 -55.23 62.78 1.16
CA ASP A 5 -54.17 62.28 0.28
C ASP A 5 -54.03 60.76 0.44
N SER A 6 -53.85 60.08 -0.70
CA SER A 6 -53.23 58.76 -0.80
C SER A 6 -51.72 58.91 -0.65
N ASN A 7 -51.14 58.47 0.47
CA ASN A 7 -49.68 58.46 0.62
C ASN A 7 -49.14 57.03 0.43
N GLY A 8 -49.05 56.61 -0.83
CA GLY A 8 -48.26 55.46 -1.25
C GLY A 8 -46.82 55.91 -1.48
N SER A 9 -45.92 55.58 -0.55
CA SER A 9 -44.49 55.82 -0.71
C SER A 9 -43.88 54.85 -1.74
N PRO A 10 -43.10 55.31 -2.74
CA PRO A 10 -42.45 54.39 -3.67
C PRO A 10 -41.22 53.79 -2.98
N LYS A 11 -41.18 52.46 -2.84
CA LYS A 11 -39.96 51.71 -2.46
C LYS A 11 -38.85 52.01 -3.46
N LYS A 12 -37.87 52.82 -3.05
CA LYS A 12 -36.68 53.16 -3.84
C LYS A 12 -35.80 51.92 -4.01
N SER A 13 -35.93 51.23 -5.14
CA SER A 13 -34.98 50.19 -5.57
C SER A 13 -33.61 50.84 -5.76
N SER A 14 -32.66 50.57 -4.86
CA SER A 14 -31.29 51.06 -4.99
C SER A 14 -30.61 50.35 -6.17
N LYS A 15 -30.58 51.01 -7.33
CA LYS A 15 -29.84 50.52 -8.48
C LYS A 15 -28.34 50.60 -8.18
N LEU A 16 -27.71 49.45 -8.00
CA LEU A 16 -26.27 49.32 -7.78
C LEU A 16 -25.49 49.99 -8.93
N THR A 17 -24.51 50.84 -8.60
CA THR A 17 -23.66 51.54 -9.59
C THR A 17 -22.87 50.54 -10.43
N SER A 18 -22.50 50.91 -11.66
CA SER A 18 -21.74 50.04 -12.58
C SER A 18 -20.41 49.54 -11.96
N LEU A 19 -19.79 50.38 -11.13
CA LEU A 19 -18.60 50.04 -10.34
C LEU A 19 -18.92 48.97 -9.28
N GLY A 20 -20.02 49.12 -8.53
CA GLY A 20 -20.45 48.14 -7.53
C GLY A 20 -20.76 46.77 -8.14
N LYS A 21 -21.35 46.73 -9.34
CA LYS A 21 -21.60 45.47 -10.06
C LYS A 21 -20.29 44.76 -10.46
N ARG A 22 -19.26 45.52 -10.86
CA ARG A 22 -17.94 44.97 -11.21
C ARG A 22 -17.22 44.41 -9.97
N ILE A 23 -17.28 45.10 -8.84
CA ILE A 23 -16.69 44.63 -7.58
C ILE A 23 -17.37 43.33 -7.12
N ILE A 24 -18.70 43.28 -7.12
CA ILE A 24 -19.44 42.06 -6.77
C ILE A 24 -19.09 40.93 -7.73
N LEU A 25 -19.01 41.18 -9.04
CA LEU A 25 -18.62 40.16 -10.01
C LEU A 25 -17.22 39.60 -9.72
N VAL A 26 -16.23 40.46 -9.44
CA VAL A 26 -14.87 40.03 -9.11
C VAL A 26 -14.84 39.20 -7.82
N LEU A 27 -15.54 39.64 -6.77
CA LEU A 27 -15.65 38.89 -5.53
C LEU A 27 -16.33 37.54 -5.73
N LEU A 28 -17.38 37.50 -6.57
CA LEU A 28 -18.12 36.28 -6.87
C LEU A 28 -17.29 35.32 -7.74
N VAL A 29 -16.50 35.84 -8.68
CA VAL A 29 -15.52 35.05 -9.44
C VAL A 29 -14.45 34.49 -8.50
N PHE A 30 -13.87 35.30 -7.61
CA PHE A 30 -12.87 34.82 -6.64
C PHE A 30 -13.45 33.77 -5.68
N LEU A 31 -14.68 33.98 -5.21
CA LEU A 31 -15.42 33.02 -4.38
C LEU A 31 -15.70 31.70 -5.12
N LEU A 32 -16.01 31.76 -6.43
CA LEU A 32 -16.31 30.58 -7.25
C LEU A 32 -15.05 29.87 -7.78
N ILE A 33 -13.92 30.55 -7.91
CA ILE A 33 -12.67 29.95 -8.40
C ILE A 33 -12.25 28.80 -7.48
N TRP A 34 -12.27 28.97 -6.16
CA TRP A 34 -11.86 27.93 -5.21
C TRP A 34 -12.69 26.63 -5.29
N PRO A 35 -14.03 26.64 -5.20
CA PRO A 35 -14.81 25.42 -5.34
C PRO A 35 -14.72 24.85 -6.77
N LEU A 36 -14.52 25.67 -7.80
CA LEU A 36 -14.31 25.19 -9.16
C LEU A 36 -12.95 24.47 -9.30
N THR A 37 -11.86 25.03 -8.77
CA THR A 37 -10.54 24.38 -8.82
C THR A 37 -10.52 23.09 -8.01
N VAL A 38 -11.11 23.09 -6.82
CA VAL A 38 -11.27 21.87 -6.00
C VAL A 38 -12.15 20.84 -6.72
N GLY A 39 -13.23 21.27 -7.36
CA GLY A 39 -14.13 20.40 -8.12
C GLY A 39 -13.44 19.77 -9.35
N ILE A 40 -12.66 20.56 -10.10
CA ILE A 40 -11.86 20.07 -11.22
C ILE A 40 -10.78 19.10 -10.74
N TYR A 41 -10.01 19.48 -9.70
CA TYR A 41 -9.02 18.59 -9.11
C TYR A 41 -9.64 17.26 -8.68
N TRP A 42 -10.76 17.32 -7.96
CA TRP A 42 -11.47 16.12 -7.51
C TRP A 42 -11.96 15.27 -8.69
N LEU A 43 -12.49 15.88 -9.76
CA LEU A 43 -12.95 15.16 -10.95
C LEU A 43 -11.79 14.50 -11.70
N VAL A 44 -10.67 15.21 -11.88
CA VAL A 44 -9.46 14.67 -12.50
C VAL A 44 -8.87 13.54 -11.65
N TYR A 45 -8.75 13.75 -10.33
CA TYR A 45 -8.27 12.75 -9.40
C TYR A 45 -9.18 11.50 -9.41
N ARG A 46 -10.50 11.69 -9.37
CA ARG A 46 -11.46 10.59 -9.50
C ARG A 46 -11.27 9.84 -10.82
N GLY A 47 -11.14 10.55 -11.94
CA GLY A 47 -10.83 9.95 -13.24
C GLY A 47 -9.55 9.12 -13.24
N TYR A 48 -8.48 9.64 -12.63
CA TYR A 48 -7.22 8.91 -12.45
C TYR A 48 -7.41 7.65 -11.61
N THR A 49 -8.08 7.75 -10.46
CA THR A 49 -8.30 6.61 -9.54
C THR A 49 -9.21 5.51 -10.10
N LEU A 50 -9.95 5.77 -11.19
CA LEU A 50 -10.69 4.73 -11.91
C LEU A 50 -9.77 3.83 -12.74
N ILE A 51 -8.59 4.32 -13.12
CA ILE A 51 -7.60 3.60 -13.92
C ILE A 51 -6.50 3.03 -13.03
N ASP A 52 -6.02 3.81 -12.05
CA ASP A 52 -5.02 3.40 -11.06
C ASP A 52 -5.56 3.66 -9.64
N PRO A 53 -6.16 2.63 -8.99
CA PRO A 53 -6.69 2.77 -7.65
C PRO A 53 -5.61 3.17 -6.63
N ALA A 54 -5.92 4.14 -5.76
CA ALA A 54 -5.10 4.49 -4.60
C ALA A 54 -5.62 3.88 -3.27
N ARG A 55 -6.75 3.16 -3.35
CA ARG A 55 -7.40 2.48 -2.23
C ARG A 55 -7.62 1.01 -2.56
N PHE A 56 -7.26 0.14 -1.63
CA PHE A 56 -7.33 -1.30 -1.80
C PHE A 56 -8.15 -1.91 -0.66
N PRO A 57 -9.49 -1.73 -0.65
CA PRO A 57 -10.35 -2.29 0.39
C PRO A 57 -10.44 -3.82 0.29
N GLU A 58 -10.44 -4.36 -0.91
CA GLU A 58 -10.59 -5.79 -1.14
C GLU A 58 -9.24 -6.44 -1.45
N LEU A 59 -9.17 -7.76 -1.28
CA LEU A 59 -8.05 -8.57 -1.75
C LEU A 59 -8.16 -8.74 -3.25
N ASP A 60 -7.02 -8.79 -3.93
CA ASP A 60 -7.00 -9.04 -5.37
C ASP A 60 -7.57 -10.44 -5.68
N SER A 61 -8.20 -10.58 -6.86
CA SER A 61 -8.87 -11.83 -7.27
C SER A 61 -7.94 -13.05 -7.24
N ALA A 62 -6.65 -12.88 -7.51
CA ALA A 62 -5.65 -13.93 -7.43
C ALA A 62 -5.45 -14.43 -5.99
N VAL A 63 -5.39 -13.54 -5.00
CA VAL A 63 -5.29 -13.91 -3.57
C VAL A 63 -6.57 -14.59 -3.11
N GLN A 64 -7.74 -14.08 -3.51
CA GLN A 64 -9.01 -14.74 -3.20
C GLN A 64 -9.09 -16.15 -3.80
N SER A 65 -8.60 -16.34 -5.03
CA SER A 65 -8.52 -17.65 -5.67
C SER A 65 -7.64 -18.61 -4.88
N VAL A 66 -6.49 -18.14 -4.37
CA VAL A 66 -5.61 -18.93 -3.52
C VAL A 66 -6.31 -19.36 -2.23
N LEU A 67 -6.99 -18.43 -1.55
CA LEU A 67 -7.74 -18.72 -0.32
C LEU A 67 -8.91 -19.71 -0.54
N ASN A 68 -9.50 -19.73 -1.73
CA ASN A 68 -10.58 -20.66 -2.05
C ASN A 68 -10.07 -22.06 -2.45
N GLN A 69 -8.85 -22.16 -2.98
CA GLN A 69 -8.28 -23.41 -3.49
C GLN A 69 -7.44 -24.16 -2.45
N THR A 70 -6.77 -23.43 -1.55
CA THR A 70 -5.86 -24.01 -0.56
C THR A 70 -6.40 -23.75 0.84
N THR A 71 -6.65 -24.82 1.59
CA THR A 71 -7.22 -24.79 2.94
C THR A 71 -6.19 -25.22 3.99
N PRO A 72 -6.46 -25.08 5.31
CA PRO A 72 -5.59 -25.58 6.37
C PRO A 72 -5.23 -27.07 6.25
N GLU A 73 -6.10 -27.87 5.66
CA GLU A 73 -5.93 -29.32 5.46
C GLU A 73 -5.14 -29.69 4.21
N SER A 74 -4.80 -28.70 3.37
CA SER A 74 -3.95 -28.91 2.19
C SER A 74 -2.54 -29.33 2.59
N ASP A 75 -1.86 -30.05 1.71
CA ASP A 75 -0.47 -30.45 1.94
C ASP A 75 0.50 -29.25 1.94
N GLU A 76 1.70 -29.46 2.47
CA GLU A 76 2.73 -28.42 2.56
C GLU A 76 3.10 -27.82 1.19
N PRO A 77 3.29 -28.59 0.10
CA PRO A 77 3.54 -28.00 -1.22
C PRO A 77 2.44 -27.03 -1.70
N HIS A 78 1.17 -27.36 -1.53
CA HIS A 78 0.06 -26.47 -1.90
C HIS A 78 0.04 -25.20 -1.03
N LYS A 79 0.31 -25.33 0.28
CA LYS A 79 0.46 -24.16 1.18
C LYS A 79 1.65 -23.28 0.79
N GLY A 80 2.77 -23.90 0.41
CA GLY A 80 3.95 -23.21 -0.07
C GLY A 80 3.67 -22.41 -1.34
N ALA A 81 3.01 -23.03 -2.32
CA ALA A 81 2.65 -22.38 -3.56
C ALA A 81 1.70 -21.19 -3.31
N ALA A 82 0.71 -21.37 -2.43
CA ALA A 82 -0.21 -20.31 -2.01
C ALA A 82 0.52 -19.11 -1.38
N LEU A 83 1.45 -19.36 -0.46
CA LEU A 83 2.25 -18.30 0.16
C LEU A 83 3.17 -17.60 -0.83
N SER A 84 3.83 -18.34 -1.74
CA SER A 84 4.65 -17.76 -2.80
C SER A 84 3.80 -16.85 -3.72
N ALA A 85 2.61 -17.30 -4.09
CA ALA A 85 1.67 -16.52 -4.88
C ALA A 85 1.29 -15.21 -4.17
N ALA A 86 1.08 -15.25 -2.86
CA ALA A 86 0.80 -14.06 -2.05
C ALA A 86 1.99 -13.07 -2.02
N VAL A 87 3.23 -13.56 -1.91
CA VAL A 87 4.45 -12.71 -1.95
C VAL A 87 4.56 -11.94 -3.26
N ARG A 88 4.26 -12.58 -4.40
CA ARG A 88 4.38 -11.96 -5.73
C ARG A 88 3.16 -11.17 -6.18
N ASN A 89 1.98 -11.42 -5.60
CA ASN A 89 0.70 -10.90 -6.09
C ASN A 89 0.74 -9.39 -6.36
N ARG A 90 1.00 -8.59 -5.32
CA ARG A 90 0.97 -7.13 -5.44
C ARG A 90 1.99 -6.60 -6.44
N LEU A 91 3.21 -7.17 -6.47
CA LEU A 91 4.21 -6.78 -7.46
C LEU A 91 3.75 -7.11 -8.88
N GLN A 92 3.11 -8.27 -9.09
CA GLN A 92 2.55 -8.65 -10.38
C GLN A 92 1.42 -7.72 -10.82
N GLU A 93 0.54 -7.31 -9.90
CA GLU A 93 -0.51 -6.34 -10.19
C GLU A 93 0.06 -4.96 -10.55
N GLU A 94 1.08 -4.49 -9.83
CA GLU A 94 1.80 -3.26 -10.21
C GLU A 94 2.41 -3.36 -11.62
N MET A 95 3.03 -4.50 -11.95
CA MET A 95 3.57 -4.74 -13.30
C MET A 95 2.49 -4.82 -14.38
N SER A 96 1.31 -5.36 -14.06
CA SER A 96 0.25 -5.62 -15.05
C SER A 96 -0.71 -4.44 -15.21
N SER A 97 -0.56 -3.41 -14.39
CA SER A 97 -1.39 -2.22 -14.43
C SER A 97 -1.17 -1.38 -15.72
N PRO A 98 -2.17 -0.57 -16.14
CA PRO A 98 -2.14 0.13 -17.44
C PRO A 98 -0.94 1.07 -17.65
N PHE A 99 -0.38 1.58 -16.55
CA PHE A 99 0.74 2.50 -16.56
C PHE A 99 2.08 1.81 -16.18
N GLY A 100 2.13 0.47 -16.13
CA GLY A 100 3.37 -0.30 -15.91
C GLY A 100 4.14 0.07 -14.64
N TRP A 101 5.47 0.02 -14.69
CA TRP A 101 6.32 0.44 -13.57
C TRP A 101 6.70 1.91 -13.70
N SER A 102 6.11 2.79 -12.90
CA SER A 102 6.34 4.24 -13.03
C SER A 102 7.65 4.74 -12.41
N VAL A 103 8.34 3.92 -11.62
CA VAL A 103 9.58 4.35 -10.95
C VAL A 103 10.72 4.62 -11.95
N ASN A 104 10.73 3.90 -13.08
CA ASN A 104 11.72 4.05 -14.14
C ASN A 104 11.16 4.78 -15.39
N ASP A 105 9.97 5.39 -15.31
CA ASP A 105 9.42 6.14 -16.42
C ASP A 105 10.26 7.38 -16.74
N LEU A 106 10.37 7.68 -18.04
CA LEU A 106 11.08 8.87 -18.53
C LEU A 106 10.35 10.16 -18.10
N TRP A 107 11.08 11.27 -18.02
CA TRP A 107 10.55 12.60 -17.64
C TRP A 107 9.38 13.10 -18.52
N ILE A 108 9.30 12.59 -19.76
CA ILE A 108 8.21 12.89 -20.70
C ILE A 108 6.89 12.19 -20.35
N SER A 109 6.91 11.16 -19.49
CA SER A 109 5.73 10.43 -19.10
C SER A 109 4.93 11.20 -18.03
N PRO A 110 3.60 11.32 -18.15
CA PRO A 110 2.75 11.96 -17.12
C PRO A 110 2.87 11.30 -15.74
N THR A 111 3.10 9.99 -15.70
CA THR A 111 3.27 9.18 -14.47
C THR A 111 4.49 9.57 -13.65
N ARG A 112 5.51 10.19 -14.26
CA ARG A 112 6.70 10.66 -13.54
C ARG A 112 6.40 11.84 -12.62
N TRP A 113 5.35 12.59 -12.93
CA TRP A 113 4.89 13.76 -12.17
C TRP A 113 3.79 13.41 -11.15
N LEU A 114 3.34 12.16 -11.15
CA LEU A 114 2.37 11.58 -10.21
C LEU A 114 3.09 10.49 -9.39
N ASP A 115 3.96 10.94 -8.49
CA ASP A 115 4.93 10.14 -7.73
C ASP A 115 4.33 9.20 -6.67
N ASN A 116 3.13 9.47 -6.16
CA ASN A 116 2.42 8.59 -5.21
C ASN A 116 2.42 7.11 -5.63
N ARG A 117 2.15 6.85 -6.91
CA ARG A 117 2.19 5.51 -7.47
C ARG A 117 3.61 4.93 -7.47
N ALA A 118 4.60 5.72 -7.89
CA ALA A 118 5.99 5.29 -7.90
C ALA A 118 6.46 4.95 -6.48
N ASN A 119 6.08 5.73 -5.46
CA ASN A 119 6.42 5.44 -4.07
C ASN A 119 5.73 4.18 -3.55
N ARG A 120 4.45 3.96 -3.86
CA ARG A 120 3.76 2.68 -3.59
C ARG A 120 4.47 1.48 -4.24
N GLN A 121 4.94 1.65 -5.48
CA GLN A 121 5.70 0.62 -6.18
C GLN A 121 7.04 0.31 -5.49
N ARG A 122 7.79 1.34 -5.06
CA ARG A 122 9.01 1.19 -4.26
C ARG A 122 8.77 0.41 -2.96
N GLY A 123 7.67 0.72 -2.26
CA GLY A 123 7.26 -0.03 -1.07
C GLY A 123 6.93 -1.50 -1.37
N THR A 124 6.24 -1.73 -2.49
CA THR A 124 5.87 -3.08 -2.95
C THR A 124 7.12 -3.94 -3.19
N ILE A 125 8.07 -3.47 -4.01
CA ILE A 125 9.29 -4.24 -4.26
C ILE A 125 10.16 -4.41 -3.02
N PHE A 126 10.20 -3.41 -2.12
CA PHE A 126 10.88 -3.55 -0.84
C PHE A 126 10.31 -4.73 -0.03
N ALA A 127 8.99 -4.78 0.18
CA ALA A 127 8.36 -5.86 0.94
C ALA A 127 8.53 -7.23 0.25
N THR A 128 8.42 -7.28 -1.09
CA THR A 128 8.70 -8.51 -1.85
C THR A 128 10.14 -8.98 -1.61
N ARG A 129 11.14 -8.08 -1.64
CA ARG A 129 12.53 -8.43 -1.35
C ARG A 129 12.72 -8.94 0.07
N MET A 130 12.07 -8.30 1.05
CA MET A 130 12.16 -8.72 2.44
C MET A 130 11.60 -10.14 2.64
N LEU A 131 10.40 -10.42 2.12
CA LEU A 131 9.82 -11.76 2.18
C LEU A 131 10.66 -12.77 1.39
N MET A 132 11.18 -12.38 0.23
CA MET A 132 12.10 -13.22 -0.56
C MET A 132 13.46 -13.43 0.11
N ASN A 133 13.89 -12.61 1.06
CA ASN A 133 15.10 -12.88 1.84
C ASN A 133 14.88 -13.99 2.88
N PHE A 134 13.66 -14.11 3.39
CA PHE A 134 13.29 -15.11 4.40
C PHE A 134 12.83 -16.42 3.76
N TYR A 135 11.92 -16.35 2.77
CA TYR A 135 11.19 -17.50 2.25
C TYR A 135 12.11 -18.60 1.68
N PRO A 136 13.06 -18.33 0.77
CA PRO A 136 13.92 -19.37 0.19
C PRO A 136 14.92 -19.94 1.19
N THR A 137 15.29 -19.14 2.19
CA THR A 137 16.36 -19.46 3.15
C THR A 137 15.86 -20.21 4.38
N HIS A 138 14.55 -20.17 4.66
CA HIS A 138 13.93 -20.83 5.81
C HIS A 138 12.85 -21.85 5.39
N LEU A 139 12.05 -21.54 4.36
CA LEU A 139 10.82 -22.29 4.05
C LEU A 139 10.96 -23.22 2.84
N ALA A 140 11.85 -22.93 1.90
CA ALA A 140 11.98 -23.67 0.65
C ALA A 140 13.07 -24.78 0.67
N LYS A 141 13.36 -25.34 1.85
CA LYS A 141 14.35 -26.40 2.08
C LYS A 141 14.07 -27.17 3.37
N TYR A 142 14.67 -28.34 3.57
CA TYR A 142 14.44 -29.17 4.77
C TYR A 142 15.33 -28.78 5.95
N GLY A 143 16.60 -28.45 5.70
CA GLY A 143 17.58 -28.09 6.72
C GLY A 143 18.35 -26.80 6.40
N ALA A 144 18.92 -26.18 7.43
CA ALA A 144 19.66 -24.92 7.30
C ALA A 144 20.83 -25.01 6.30
N ALA A 145 21.48 -26.17 6.20
CA ALA A 145 22.63 -26.43 5.34
C ALA A 145 22.26 -26.82 3.89
N ASP A 146 20.97 -27.05 3.59
CA ASP A 146 20.54 -27.45 2.25
C ASP A 146 20.68 -26.28 1.27
N ALA A 147 20.93 -26.61 0.00
CA ALA A 147 20.98 -25.64 -1.07
C ALA A 147 19.60 -25.00 -1.30
N GLU A 148 19.57 -23.68 -1.43
CA GLU A 148 18.37 -22.94 -1.84
C GLU A 148 17.87 -23.42 -3.21
N ASN A 149 16.54 -23.43 -3.41
CA ASN A 149 15.96 -23.66 -4.71
C ASN A 149 16.56 -22.69 -5.75
N PRO A 150 17.09 -23.18 -6.89
CA PRO A 150 17.78 -22.34 -7.87
C PRO A 150 16.93 -21.18 -8.43
N GLN A 151 15.62 -21.40 -8.61
CA GLN A 151 14.71 -20.40 -9.15
C GLN A 151 14.49 -19.28 -8.15
N LEU A 152 14.24 -19.63 -6.88
CA LEU A 152 14.06 -18.64 -5.81
C LEU A 152 15.35 -17.86 -5.52
N LYS A 153 16.50 -18.54 -5.55
CA LYS A 153 17.80 -17.90 -5.40
C LYS A 153 18.07 -16.89 -6.54
N GLU A 154 17.80 -17.28 -7.78
CA GLU A 154 17.93 -16.35 -8.92
C GLU A 154 16.95 -15.17 -8.81
N ALA A 155 15.69 -15.43 -8.44
CA ALA A 155 14.69 -14.40 -8.25
C ALA A 155 15.14 -13.37 -7.20
N ARG A 156 15.63 -13.84 -6.04
CA ARG A 156 16.13 -13.02 -4.94
C ARG A 156 17.38 -12.23 -5.30
N GLU A 157 18.45 -12.91 -5.72
CA GLU A 157 19.79 -12.32 -5.84
C GLU A 157 20.01 -11.54 -7.14
N LYS A 158 19.27 -11.85 -8.21
CA LYS A 158 19.48 -11.23 -9.53
C LYS A 158 18.31 -10.43 -10.05
N ARG A 159 17.07 -10.88 -9.81
CA ARG A 159 15.87 -10.27 -10.41
C ARG A 159 15.31 -9.18 -9.52
N PHE A 160 14.90 -9.51 -8.31
CA PHE A 160 14.35 -8.53 -7.38
C PHE A 160 15.43 -7.60 -6.82
N ALA A 161 16.67 -8.06 -6.64
CA ALA A 161 17.79 -7.19 -6.27
C ALA A 161 18.21 -6.17 -7.34
N PHE A 162 17.65 -6.24 -8.55
CA PHE A 162 17.92 -5.25 -9.60
C PHE A 162 17.41 -3.86 -9.21
N THR A 163 18.04 -2.80 -9.74
CA THR A 163 17.65 -1.41 -9.40
C THR A 163 16.23 -1.10 -9.83
N GLU A 164 15.60 -0.15 -9.12
CA GLU A 164 14.18 0.20 -9.29
C GLU A 164 13.93 1.25 -10.38
N ASP A 165 14.96 1.95 -10.84
CA ASP A 165 14.89 3.17 -11.66
C ASP A 165 15.53 3.04 -13.05
N SER A 166 15.95 1.83 -13.45
CA SER A 166 16.58 1.61 -14.75
C SER A 166 15.53 1.50 -15.86
N TRP A 167 15.48 2.51 -16.71
CA TRP A 167 14.64 2.54 -17.91
C TRP A 167 15.30 1.85 -19.11
N TRP A 168 16.63 1.97 -19.23
CA TRP A 168 17.42 1.44 -20.35
C TRP A 168 17.76 -0.05 -20.15
N PHE A 169 18.21 -0.73 -21.21
CA PHE A 169 18.45 -2.17 -21.17
C PHE A 169 19.61 -2.57 -20.23
N PRO A 170 19.40 -3.52 -19.29
CA PRO A 170 18.14 -4.19 -18.96
C PRO A 170 17.20 -3.30 -18.13
N SER A 171 15.91 -3.25 -18.50
CA SER A 171 14.92 -2.47 -17.77
C SER A 171 14.51 -3.14 -16.47
N THR A 172 14.16 -2.33 -15.47
CA THR A 172 13.65 -2.79 -14.16
C THR A 172 12.42 -3.68 -14.32
N GLU A 173 11.47 -3.26 -15.14
CA GLU A 173 10.24 -4.00 -15.40
C GLU A 173 10.53 -5.40 -15.96
N SER A 174 11.46 -5.52 -16.92
CA SER A 174 11.88 -6.82 -17.46
C SER A 174 12.54 -7.69 -16.37
N ALA A 175 13.36 -7.11 -15.49
CA ALA A 175 13.99 -7.87 -14.41
C ALA A 175 12.95 -8.43 -13.44
N TYR A 176 11.99 -7.61 -13.00
CA TYR A 176 10.96 -8.02 -12.05
C TYR A 176 9.96 -9.01 -12.65
N ARG A 177 9.54 -8.82 -13.92
CA ARG A 177 8.73 -9.81 -14.63
C ARG A 177 9.42 -11.17 -14.71
N LYS A 178 10.75 -11.20 -14.97
CA LYS A 178 11.53 -12.46 -14.93
C LYS A 178 11.57 -13.07 -13.53
N GLY A 179 11.67 -12.25 -12.48
CA GLY A 179 11.56 -12.71 -11.08
C GLY A 179 10.21 -13.37 -10.80
N ILE A 180 9.10 -12.74 -11.18
CA ILE A 180 7.75 -13.28 -11.06
C ILE A 180 7.62 -14.63 -11.80
N VAL A 181 8.16 -14.74 -13.01
CA VAL A 181 8.18 -16.00 -13.77
C VAL A 181 8.94 -17.11 -13.04
N LEU A 182 10.02 -16.80 -12.33
CA LEU A 182 10.76 -17.78 -11.53
C LEU A 182 9.94 -18.27 -10.33
N LEU A 183 9.19 -17.38 -9.66
CA LEU A 183 8.28 -17.77 -8.59
C LEU A 183 7.13 -18.65 -9.12
N ASN A 184 6.53 -18.29 -10.26
CA ASN A 184 5.52 -19.14 -10.91
C ASN A 184 6.04 -20.54 -11.23
N LYS A 185 7.31 -20.66 -11.64
CA LYS A 185 7.94 -21.97 -11.88
C LYS A 185 8.13 -22.75 -10.58
N TYR A 186 8.57 -22.08 -9.51
CA TYR A 186 8.70 -22.71 -8.21
C TYR A 186 7.35 -23.21 -7.68
N GLU A 187 6.30 -22.41 -7.83
CA GLU A 187 4.93 -22.79 -7.48
C GLU A 187 4.48 -24.03 -8.27
N ALA A 188 4.71 -24.07 -9.58
CA ALA A 188 4.41 -25.24 -10.40
C ALA A 188 5.23 -26.47 -9.99
N ASP A 189 6.52 -26.29 -9.69
CA ASP A 189 7.40 -27.36 -9.22
C ASP A 189 6.96 -27.89 -7.84
N LEU A 190 6.41 -27.06 -6.96
CA LEU A 190 5.80 -27.51 -5.69
C LEU A 190 4.59 -28.40 -5.94
N LEU A 191 3.65 -27.97 -6.80
CA LEU A 191 2.44 -28.73 -7.10
C LEU A 191 2.73 -30.08 -7.79
N GLU A 192 3.87 -30.19 -8.47
CA GLU A 192 4.37 -31.42 -9.07
C GLU A 192 5.30 -32.23 -8.15
N ASN A 193 5.46 -31.82 -6.88
CA ASN A 193 6.37 -32.44 -5.90
C ASN A 193 7.85 -32.49 -6.36
N ARG A 194 8.27 -31.51 -7.18
CA ARG A 194 9.64 -31.31 -7.67
C ARG A 194 10.42 -30.24 -6.91
N ALA A 195 9.75 -29.49 -6.04
CA ALA A 195 10.34 -28.53 -5.13
C ALA A 195 9.92 -28.83 -3.68
N VAL A 196 10.62 -28.21 -2.73
CA VAL A 196 10.39 -28.41 -1.30
C VAL A 196 9.83 -27.12 -0.71
N PHE A 197 8.75 -27.27 0.05
CA PHE A 197 8.30 -26.29 1.01
C PHE A 197 8.07 -27.00 2.33
N ASN A 198 8.53 -26.39 3.42
CA ASN A 198 8.42 -26.93 4.76
C ASN A 198 8.33 -25.76 5.75
N MET A 199 7.15 -25.54 6.33
CA MET A 199 6.95 -24.52 7.35
C MET A 199 6.61 -25.18 8.68
N ARG A 200 7.47 -24.97 9.68
CA ARG A 200 7.25 -25.45 11.04
C ARG A 200 6.86 -24.28 11.95
N SER A 201 6.39 -24.59 13.16
CA SER A 201 5.95 -23.55 14.11
C SER A 201 7.08 -22.59 14.54
N ASP A 202 8.32 -23.05 14.61
CA ASP A 202 9.50 -22.20 14.84
C ASP A 202 9.76 -21.28 13.64
N ASP A 203 9.59 -21.78 12.41
CA ASP A 203 9.73 -20.96 11.20
C ASP A 203 8.68 -19.85 11.13
N ILE A 204 7.44 -20.10 11.60
CA ILE A 204 6.38 -19.07 11.71
C ILE A 204 6.76 -18.01 12.75
N TYR A 205 7.30 -18.41 13.90
CA TYR A 205 7.79 -17.48 14.91
C TYR A 205 8.89 -16.59 14.34
N ASP A 206 9.90 -17.19 13.70
CA ASP A 206 11.03 -16.47 13.12
C ASP A 206 10.58 -15.52 12.00
N LEU A 207 9.59 -15.92 11.19
CA LEU A 207 8.98 -15.10 10.16
C LEU A 207 8.29 -13.85 10.74
N LEU A 208 7.46 -14.01 11.78
CA LEU A 208 6.78 -12.87 12.41
C LEU A 208 7.76 -11.94 13.15
N VAL A 209 8.80 -12.49 13.77
CA VAL A 209 9.89 -11.69 14.37
C VAL A 209 10.65 -10.93 13.29
N PHE A 210 10.93 -11.55 12.14
CA PHE A 210 11.57 -10.90 11.02
C PHE A 210 10.71 -9.76 10.45
N ILE A 211 9.41 -9.99 10.27
CA ILE A 211 8.44 -8.98 9.82
C ILE A 211 8.40 -7.78 10.77
N THR A 212 8.29 -8.03 12.07
CA THR A 212 8.24 -6.96 13.09
C THR A 212 9.60 -6.33 13.38
N GLY A 213 10.68 -6.86 12.78
CA GLY A 213 12.04 -6.47 13.04
C GLY A 213 12.51 -5.21 12.32
N LYS A 214 13.75 -4.81 12.67
CA LYS A 214 14.40 -3.57 12.20
C LYS A 214 14.53 -3.45 10.68
N GLN A 215 14.70 -4.59 10.02
CA GLN A 215 14.96 -4.62 8.59
C GLN A 215 13.68 -4.49 7.76
N PHE A 216 12.51 -4.81 8.33
CA PHE A 216 11.26 -4.88 7.59
C PHE A 216 10.28 -3.78 8.00
N LEU A 217 9.49 -3.92 9.06
CA LEU A 217 8.46 -2.92 9.41
C LEU A 217 9.02 -1.65 10.09
N ASP A 218 10.18 -1.69 10.74
CA ASP A 218 10.77 -0.49 11.35
C ASP A 218 11.26 0.51 10.29
N GLN A 219 11.59 0.06 9.08
CA GLN A 219 12.05 0.95 8.00
C GLN A 219 10.95 1.92 7.52
N PRO A 220 9.75 1.47 7.10
CA PRO A 220 8.67 2.39 6.73
C PRO A 220 8.15 3.14 7.94
N LEU A 221 8.15 2.53 9.13
CA LEU A 221 7.80 3.23 10.37
C LEU A 221 8.74 4.40 10.63
N GLY A 222 10.06 4.19 10.49
CA GLY A 222 11.08 5.22 10.64
C GLY A 222 10.83 6.41 9.71
N LEU A 223 10.44 6.14 8.46
CA LEU A 223 10.08 7.18 7.48
C LEU A 223 8.83 7.98 7.89
N LEU A 224 7.83 7.32 8.48
CA LEU A 224 6.58 7.98 8.90
C LEU A 224 6.76 8.88 10.12
N ILE A 225 7.68 8.53 11.03
CA ILE A 225 7.90 9.28 12.28
C ILE A 225 8.94 10.41 12.15
N GLN A 226 9.55 10.60 10.97
CA GLN A 226 10.50 11.68 10.73
C GLN A 226 9.88 13.04 11.06
N THR A 227 10.68 13.92 11.67
CA THR A 227 10.16 15.19 12.17
C THR A 227 9.70 16.11 11.04
N ASN A 228 8.86 17.08 11.41
CA ASN A 228 8.36 18.04 10.44
C ASN A 228 9.44 18.99 9.87
N ALA A 229 10.64 19.02 10.44
CA ALA A 229 11.74 19.81 9.88
C ALA A 229 12.53 19.03 8.81
N GLU A 230 12.49 17.70 8.85
CA GLU A 230 13.35 16.84 8.03
C GLU A 230 12.77 16.50 6.66
N VAL A 231 11.45 16.61 6.49
CA VAL A 231 10.77 16.18 5.25
C VAL A 231 10.18 17.39 4.50
N PRO A 232 10.51 17.62 3.22
CA PRO A 232 9.83 18.61 2.38
C PRO A 232 8.33 18.34 2.25
N TYR A 233 7.51 19.38 2.05
CA TYR A 233 6.05 19.20 1.95
C TYR A 233 5.64 18.25 0.80
N PHE A 234 6.36 18.31 -0.32
CA PHE A 234 6.15 17.48 -1.50
C PHE A 234 6.62 16.03 -1.34
N GLU A 235 7.23 15.66 -0.21
CA GLU A 235 7.64 14.26 0.08
C GLU A 235 6.79 13.62 1.19
N LEU A 236 5.76 14.32 1.70
CA LEU A 236 4.97 13.82 2.82
C LEU A 236 4.10 12.63 2.40
N ASP A 237 3.49 12.73 1.23
CA ASP A 237 2.73 11.69 0.58
C ASP A 237 3.63 10.54 0.12
N ASP A 238 4.86 10.81 -0.35
CA ASP A 238 5.83 9.77 -0.70
C ASP A 238 6.02 8.73 0.42
N ARG A 239 6.17 9.18 1.68
CA ARG A 239 6.35 8.27 2.83
C ARG A 239 5.09 7.45 3.12
N ILE A 240 3.91 8.04 2.90
CA ILE A 240 2.60 7.41 3.09
C ILE A 240 2.41 6.32 2.04
N TYR A 241 2.59 6.64 0.77
CA TYR A 241 2.38 5.68 -0.31
C TYR A 241 3.46 4.61 -0.34
N TYR A 242 4.71 4.94 0.00
CA TYR A 242 5.75 3.94 0.23
C TYR A 242 5.31 2.92 1.29
N THR A 243 4.85 3.39 2.45
CA THR A 243 4.36 2.50 3.50
C THR A 243 3.14 1.71 3.07
N GLN A 244 2.21 2.33 2.33
CA GLN A 244 1.05 1.65 1.75
C GLN A 244 1.49 0.47 0.86
N GLY A 245 2.47 0.69 -0.02
CA GLY A 245 3.05 -0.36 -0.87
C GLY A 245 3.62 -1.53 -0.08
N VAL A 246 4.37 -1.25 1.00
CA VAL A 246 4.89 -2.29 1.91
C VAL A 246 3.75 -3.11 2.51
N VAL A 247 2.74 -2.42 3.02
CA VAL A 247 1.62 -3.04 3.75
C VAL A 247 0.69 -3.80 2.82
N LEU A 248 0.55 -3.43 1.55
CA LEU A 248 -0.24 -4.20 0.58
C LEU A 248 0.31 -5.63 0.39
N VAL A 249 1.63 -5.76 0.16
CA VAL A 249 2.29 -7.08 0.05
C VAL A 249 2.13 -7.85 1.36
N LEU A 250 2.37 -7.19 2.49
CA LEU A 250 2.31 -7.83 3.81
C LEU A 250 0.88 -8.29 4.16
N ARG A 251 -0.14 -7.50 3.84
CA ARG A 251 -1.55 -7.85 4.04
C ARG A 251 -1.89 -9.10 3.25
N ASP A 252 -1.53 -9.16 1.98
CA ASP A 252 -1.84 -10.31 1.13
C ASP A 252 -1.15 -11.57 1.68
N PHE A 253 0.14 -11.47 2.01
CA PHE A 253 0.91 -12.57 2.58
C PHE A 253 0.39 -13.04 3.95
N LEU A 254 0.14 -12.12 4.89
CA LEU A 254 -0.36 -12.46 6.22
C LEU A 254 -1.78 -13.00 6.20
N THR A 255 -2.63 -12.53 5.27
CA THR A 255 -3.97 -13.08 5.09
C THR A 255 -3.89 -14.56 4.71
N VAL A 256 -3.04 -14.91 3.73
CA VAL A 256 -2.83 -16.29 3.33
C VAL A 256 -2.18 -17.10 4.45
N LEU A 257 -1.17 -16.56 5.14
CA LEU A 257 -0.54 -17.23 6.28
C LEU A 257 -1.54 -17.58 7.39
N PHE A 258 -2.31 -16.61 7.88
CA PHE A 258 -3.26 -16.86 8.97
C PHE A 258 -4.47 -17.69 8.53
N HIS A 259 -4.78 -17.72 7.24
CA HIS A 259 -5.78 -18.64 6.70
C HIS A 259 -5.29 -20.08 6.70
N LEU A 260 -4.04 -20.33 6.27
CA LEU A 260 -3.48 -21.67 6.11
C LEU A 260 -2.97 -22.30 7.41
N TYR A 261 -2.67 -21.48 8.42
CA TYR A 261 -2.15 -21.90 9.72
C TYR A 261 -3.04 -21.38 10.86
N PRO A 262 -4.29 -21.88 11.00
CA PRO A 262 -5.23 -21.44 12.03
C PRO A 262 -4.74 -21.69 13.46
N GLU A 263 -3.82 -22.63 13.67
CA GLU A 263 -3.20 -22.94 14.96
C GLU A 263 -2.50 -21.72 15.58
N ILE A 264 -2.09 -20.74 14.76
CA ILE A 264 -1.54 -19.46 15.23
C ILE A 264 -2.60 -18.70 16.05
N GLY A 265 -3.86 -18.72 15.59
CA GLY A 265 -4.99 -18.10 16.28
C GLY A 265 -5.41 -18.87 17.53
N GLU A 266 -5.39 -20.21 17.45
CA GLU A 266 -5.80 -21.11 18.55
C GLU A 266 -4.91 -20.98 19.80
N LYS A 267 -3.64 -20.64 19.62
CA LYS A 267 -2.69 -20.34 20.73
C LYS A 267 -2.96 -19.00 21.45
N GLY A 268 -4.14 -18.42 21.29
CA GLY A 268 -4.55 -17.17 21.92
C GLY A 268 -4.22 -15.90 21.12
N GLY A 269 -3.76 -16.06 19.86
CA GLY A 269 -3.38 -14.96 18.98
C GLY A 269 -4.55 -14.29 18.25
N ILE A 270 -5.77 -14.85 18.29
CA ILE A 270 -6.86 -14.45 17.38
C ILE A 270 -7.28 -12.97 17.49
N GLU A 271 -7.33 -12.41 18.70
CA GLU A 271 -7.61 -10.98 18.92
C GLU A 271 -6.51 -10.11 18.33
N ASN A 272 -5.25 -10.49 18.56
CA ASN A 272 -4.10 -9.76 18.05
C ASN A 272 -4.03 -9.82 16.52
N ILE A 273 -4.28 -10.98 15.90
CA ILE A 273 -4.36 -11.14 14.45
C ILE A 273 -5.44 -10.20 13.89
N ARG A 274 -6.64 -10.19 14.47
CA ARG A 274 -7.73 -9.34 13.97
C ARG A 274 -7.41 -7.85 14.08
N ILE A 275 -6.84 -7.39 15.20
CA ILE A 275 -6.44 -5.98 15.33
C ILE A 275 -5.33 -5.65 14.34
N ALA A 276 -4.32 -6.51 14.19
CA ALA A 276 -3.23 -6.31 13.24
C ALA A 276 -3.77 -6.18 11.81
N MET A 277 -4.57 -7.14 11.36
CA MET A 277 -5.14 -7.14 10.00
C MET A 277 -6.08 -5.95 9.77
N ARG A 278 -6.85 -5.54 10.78
CA ARG A 278 -7.67 -4.32 10.70
C ARG A 278 -6.80 -3.09 10.46
N ASP A 279 -5.71 -2.93 11.22
CA ASP A 279 -4.86 -1.75 11.13
C ASP A 279 -4.03 -1.74 9.84
N LEU A 280 -3.56 -2.89 9.35
CA LEU A 280 -2.98 -3.02 8.01
C LEU A 280 -3.99 -2.65 6.92
N HIS A 281 -5.26 -3.07 7.06
CA HIS A 281 -6.32 -2.70 6.12
C HIS A 281 -6.62 -1.18 6.13
N GLN A 282 -6.54 -0.52 7.29
CA GLN A 282 -6.66 0.95 7.36
C GLN A 282 -5.55 1.63 6.55
N ILE A 283 -4.33 1.08 6.54
CA ILE A 283 -3.22 1.58 5.73
C ILE A 283 -3.49 1.35 4.23
N CYS A 284 -3.96 0.16 3.83
CA CYS A 284 -4.28 -0.15 2.43
C CYS A 284 -5.41 0.72 1.84
N THR A 285 -6.27 1.28 2.67
CA THR A 285 -7.38 2.17 2.27
C THR A 285 -7.08 3.64 2.53
N PHE A 286 -5.88 3.95 3.03
CA PHE A 286 -5.46 5.30 3.38
C PHE A 286 -5.08 6.09 2.13
N ASP A 287 -5.98 6.98 1.72
CA ASP A 287 -5.81 7.87 0.58
C ASP A 287 -6.52 9.20 0.91
N PRO A 288 -5.82 10.12 1.60
CA PRO A 288 -6.32 11.45 1.86
C PRO A 288 -6.17 12.32 0.61
N PRO A 289 -7.21 13.09 0.22
CA PRO A 289 -7.12 13.97 -0.95
C PRO A 289 -5.99 15.03 -0.89
N ILE A 290 -5.60 15.40 0.34
CA ILE A 290 -4.50 16.31 0.65
C ILE A 290 -3.79 15.76 1.89
N VAL A 291 -2.47 15.59 1.82
CA VAL A 291 -1.65 15.23 2.97
C VAL A 291 -1.37 16.47 3.81
N LEU A 292 -1.86 16.46 5.05
CA LEU A 292 -1.70 17.55 6.00
C LEU A 292 -0.61 17.25 7.01
N ARG A 293 0.04 18.33 7.47
CA ARG A 293 1.19 18.33 8.37
C ARG A 293 0.94 19.13 9.67
N GLY A 294 -0.32 19.24 10.09
CA GLY A 294 -0.67 20.01 11.28
C GLY A 294 -0.10 19.38 12.55
N SER A 295 -0.06 20.17 13.63
CA SER A 295 0.31 19.67 14.95
C SER A 295 -0.66 18.58 15.42
N HIS A 296 -0.21 17.73 16.35
CA HIS A 296 -1.00 16.59 16.84
C HIS A 296 -2.36 17.00 17.42
N ASP A 297 -2.45 18.21 17.98
CA ASP A 297 -3.67 18.79 18.57
C ASP A 297 -4.46 19.69 17.61
N SER A 298 -4.11 19.70 16.32
CA SER A 298 -4.79 20.48 15.29
C SER A 298 -5.93 19.70 14.63
N VAL A 299 -6.96 20.42 14.19
CA VAL A 299 -8.00 19.90 13.29
C VAL A 299 -7.39 19.37 11.98
N MET A 300 -6.21 19.84 11.60
CA MET A 300 -5.46 19.45 10.40
C MET A 300 -4.33 18.45 10.73
N ALA A 301 -4.60 17.45 11.57
CA ALA A 301 -3.60 16.51 12.10
C ALA A 301 -2.70 15.85 11.03
N ASP A 302 -1.46 15.54 11.43
CA ASP A 302 -0.46 14.89 10.58
C ASP A 302 -0.94 13.49 10.12
N HIS A 303 -1.14 13.36 8.81
CA HIS A 303 -1.58 12.11 8.19
C HIS A 303 -0.50 11.01 8.29
N ARG A 304 0.79 11.38 8.32
CA ARG A 304 1.87 10.42 8.55
C ARG A 304 1.80 9.87 9.96
N GLY A 305 1.56 10.75 10.94
CA GLY A 305 1.35 10.36 12.33
C GLY A 305 0.17 9.39 12.51
N LYS A 306 -0.94 9.63 11.78
CA LYS A 306 -2.08 8.70 11.77
C LYS A 306 -1.72 7.33 11.19
N MET A 307 -1.02 7.29 10.05
CA MET A 307 -0.56 6.03 9.45
C MET A 307 0.44 5.30 10.35
N ALA A 308 1.37 6.04 10.97
CA ALA A 308 2.35 5.48 11.91
C ALA A 308 1.67 4.78 13.08
N ARG A 309 0.58 5.35 13.62
CA ARG A 309 -0.18 4.72 14.70
C ARG A 309 -0.80 3.38 14.30
N TYR A 310 -1.35 3.28 13.09
CA TYR A 310 -1.84 1.99 12.57
C TYR A 310 -0.69 0.99 12.43
N LEU A 311 0.46 1.42 11.89
CA LEU A 311 1.59 0.54 11.67
C LEU A 311 2.22 0.06 12.99
N ILE A 312 2.36 0.93 13.99
CA ILE A 312 2.84 0.61 15.34
C ILE A 312 1.91 -0.43 15.97
N SER A 313 0.60 -0.17 15.97
CA SER A 313 -0.40 -1.08 16.52
C SER A 313 -0.35 -2.45 15.84
N ALA A 314 -0.32 -2.49 14.51
CA ALA A 314 -0.21 -3.74 13.76
C ALA A 314 1.07 -4.51 14.09
N ARG A 315 2.22 -3.82 14.14
CA ARG A 315 3.51 -4.41 14.47
C ARG A 315 3.55 -4.99 15.89
N GLU A 316 3.05 -4.25 16.88
CA GLU A 316 2.96 -4.72 18.27
C GLU A 316 2.09 -5.98 18.37
N ARG A 317 0.92 -5.96 17.71
CA ARG A 317 0.01 -7.11 17.70
C ARG A 317 0.60 -8.32 16.99
N LEU A 318 1.32 -8.15 15.88
CA LEU A 318 2.05 -9.25 15.23
C LEU A 318 3.16 -9.80 16.11
N ASN A 319 3.86 -8.95 16.87
CA ASN A 319 4.86 -9.40 17.83
C ASN A 319 4.22 -10.19 18.98
N ASP A 320 3.07 -9.76 19.50
CA ASP A 320 2.30 -10.51 20.50
C ASP A 320 1.87 -11.88 19.97
N VAL A 321 1.44 -11.96 18.70
CA VAL A 321 1.15 -13.23 18.02
C VAL A 321 2.40 -14.11 17.96
N ALA A 322 3.55 -13.59 17.54
CA ALA A 322 4.80 -14.34 17.54
C ALA A 322 5.12 -14.91 18.94
N GLN A 323 5.05 -14.09 19.98
CA GLN A 323 5.31 -14.55 21.35
C GLN A 323 4.33 -15.61 21.84
N SER A 324 3.08 -15.62 21.34
CA SER A 324 2.09 -16.66 21.67
C SER A 324 2.42 -18.02 21.04
N ILE A 325 3.04 -18.05 19.85
CA ILE A 325 3.43 -19.30 19.18
C ILE A 325 4.51 -20.04 19.95
N ARG A 326 5.43 -19.28 20.58
CA ARG A 326 6.58 -19.78 21.33
C ARG A 326 6.20 -20.40 22.68
N ARG A 327 5.06 -20.01 23.25
CA ARG A 327 4.56 -20.50 24.54
C ARG A 327 3.87 -21.85 24.39
#